data_AF-K6CTQ8-F1
#
_entry.id   AF-K6CTQ8-F1
#
_cell.length_a   1.000
_cell.length_b   1.000
_cell.length_c   1.000
_cell.angle_alpha   90.00
_cell.angle_beta   90.00
_cell.angle_gamma   90.00
#
_symmetry.space_group_name_H-M   'P 1'
#
loop_
_entity.id
_entity.type
_entity.pdbx_description
1 polymer ?
#
loop_
_entity_poly.entity_id
_entity_poly.type
_entity_poly.pdbx_seq_one_letter_code
_entity_poly.pdbx_strand_id
1 'polypeptide(L)'
;MGKKASILYEIILFSMAVLSVSTIWLDSRQFFFLDKVVWGIFVLDFLIRLFRSENKIKFIKENPFDLIAIIPLDNIFQLARLARLIRLVRIILLSKRHAKPFFAILKTNGLDKILGIIFVVMLVSSLLIKLFEPSIKTYQDALWWSMVTATTVGYGDISPETGMGRVIAAILMLLGIGLIGMVTSSISTYFLSGHKRSNPTIEHLKNELDRYDELTPSELNRMILILKDLHNEKLDKKQGA
;
A
#
# COMPACT_ATOMS: atom_id res chain seq x y z
N MET A 1 2.64 7.11 23.20
CA MET A 1 3.60 6.01 22.94
C MET A 1 4.55 6.45 21.83
N GLY A 2 5.85 6.19 21.96
CA GLY A 2 6.82 6.55 20.92
C GLY A 2 6.50 5.85 19.59
N LYS A 3 6.72 6.54 18.46
CA LYS A 3 6.38 6.06 17.11
C LYS A 3 6.93 4.66 16.79
N LYS A 4 8.12 4.33 17.32
CA LYS A 4 8.76 3.00 17.20
C LYS A 4 8.04 1.90 17.99
N ALA A 5 7.50 2.21 19.18
CA ALA A 5 6.77 1.25 20.00
C ALA A 5 5.38 0.92 19.41
N SER A 6 4.76 1.87 18.71
CA SER A 6 3.52 1.63 17.96
C SER A 6 3.75 0.64 16.81
N ILE A 7 4.81 0.85 16.01
CA ILE A 7 5.14 0.00 14.86
C ILE A 7 5.48 -1.43 15.30
N LEU A 8 6.26 -1.59 16.38
CA LEU A 8 6.61 -2.91 16.90
C LEU A 8 5.37 -3.68 17.40
N TYR A 9 4.50 -3.00 18.14
CA TYR A 9 3.22 -3.57 18.59
C TYR A 9 2.32 -3.97 17.41
N GLU A 10 2.30 -3.16 16.35
CA GLU A 10 1.52 -3.40 15.14
C GLU A 10 2.03 -4.60 14.32
N ILE A 11 3.35 -4.77 14.19
CA ILE A 11 3.97 -5.94 13.54
C ILE A 11 3.64 -7.23 14.30
N ILE A 12 3.67 -7.19 15.64
CA ILE A 12 3.32 -8.32 16.49
C ILE A 12 1.85 -8.71 16.30
N LEU A 13 0.94 -7.74 16.24
CA LEU A 13 -0.49 -8.03 15.99
C LEU A 13 -0.73 -8.62 14.60
N PHE A 14 -0.05 -8.12 13.58
CA PHE A 14 -0.19 -8.62 12.22
C PHE A 14 0.34 -10.06 12.09
N SER A 15 1.51 -10.34 12.66
CA SER A 15 2.08 -11.70 12.65
C SER A 15 1.20 -12.69 13.40
N MET A 16 0.63 -12.29 14.54
CA MET A 16 -0.32 -13.11 15.29
C MET A 16 -1.61 -13.40 14.49
N ALA A 17 -2.12 -12.42 13.73
CA ALA A 17 -3.29 -12.61 12.88
C ALA A 17 -3.03 -13.57 11.71
N VAL A 18 -1.86 -13.45 11.05
CA VAL A 18 -1.43 -14.37 9.98
C VAL A 18 -1.26 -15.79 10.51
N LEU A 19 -0.63 -15.92 11.69
CA LEU A 19 -0.40 -17.21 12.33
C LEU A 19 -1.72 -17.89 12.72
N SER A 20 -2.70 -17.15 13.28
CA SER A 20 -4.04 -17.67 13.57
C SER A 20 -4.80 -18.11 12.32
N VAL A 21 -4.60 -17.46 11.16
CA VAL A 21 -5.22 -17.90 9.90
C VAL A 21 -4.51 -19.11 9.30
N SER A 22 -3.19 -19.22 9.45
CA SER A 22 -2.43 -20.38 8.98
C SER A 22 -2.82 -21.68 9.68
N THR A 23 -3.20 -21.62 10.97
CA THR A 23 -3.61 -22.77 11.77
C THR A 23 -5.03 -23.27 11.46
N ILE A 24 -5.81 -22.56 10.63
CA ILE A 24 -7.20 -22.94 10.29
C ILE A 24 -7.30 -24.27 9.53
N TRP A 25 -6.27 -24.62 8.75
CA TRP A 25 -6.24 -25.85 7.95
C TRP A 25 -5.76 -27.07 8.76
N LEU A 26 -5.17 -26.84 9.93
CA LEU A 26 -4.68 -27.86 10.84
C LEU A 26 -5.75 -28.09 11.92
N ASP A 27 -6.80 -28.83 11.58
CA ASP A 27 -7.98 -29.17 12.41
C ASP A 27 -7.57 -29.97 13.66
N SER A 28 -6.91 -29.32 14.62
CA SER A 28 -6.33 -29.94 15.80
C SER A 28 -6.72 -29.19 17.06
N ARG A 29 -7.22 -29.96 18.04
CA ARG A 29 -7.73 -29.50 19.34
C ARG A 29 -6.73 -28.64 20.13
N GLN A 30 -5.45 -28.66 19.74
CA GLN A 30 -4.35 -27.94 20.36
C GLN A 30 -4.36 -26.43 20.03
N PHE A 31 -4.88 -25.99 18.87
CA PHE A 31 -4.89 -24.57 18.49
C PHE A 31 -6.06 -23.75 19.07
N PHE A 32 -7.02 -24.42 19.74
CA PHE A 32 -8.15 -23.75 20.38
C PHE A 32 -7.72 -22.76 21.47
N PHE A 33 -6.66 -23.08 22.21
CA PHE A 33 -6.13 -22.19 23.24
C PHE A 33 -5.45 -20.96 22.61
N LEU A 34 -4.69 -21.17 21.53
CA LEU A 34 -3.99 -20.09 20.81
C LEU A 34 -4.99 -19.08 20.24
N ASP A 35 -6.05 -19.55 19.59
CA ASP A 35 -7.11 -18.70 19.03
C ASP A 35 -7.82 -17.87 20.12
N LYS A 36 -8.05 -18.44 21.30
CA LYS A 36 -8.62 -17.71 22.45
C LYS A 36 -7.68 -16.65 23.00
N VAL A 37 -6.38 -16.93 23.06
CA VAL A 37 -5.37 -15.96 23.51
C VAL A 37 -5.28 -14.80 22.52
N VAL A 38 -5.21 -15.08 21.22
CA VAL A 38 -5.20 -14.06 20.16
C VAL A 38 -6.46 -13.20 20.23
N TRP A 39 -7.64 -13.83 20.34
CA TRP A 39 -8.90 -13.11 20.50
C TRP A 39 -8.90 -12.22 21.75
N GLY A 40 -8.44 -12.72 22.89
CA GLY A 40 -8.35 -11.96 24.14
C GLY A 40 -7.48 -10.71 24.01
N ILE A 41 -6.37 -10.79 23.26
CA ILE A 41 -5.51 -9.64 22.98
C ILE A 41 -6.25 -8.57 22.17
N PHE A 42 -7.02 -8.96 21.14
CA PHE A 42 -7.82 -8.02 20.35
C PHE A 42 -8.94 -7.37 21.16
N VAL A 43 -9.60 -8.13 22.04
CA VAL A 43 -10.62 -7.57 22.95
C VAL A 43 -10.01 -6.53 23.86
N LEU A 44 -8.88 -6.85 24.50
CA LEU A 44 -8.20 -5.93 25.40
C LEU A 44 -7.73 -4.66 24.69
N ASP A 45 -7.15 -4.79 23.50
CA ASP A 45 -6.71 -3.65 22.68
C ASP A 45 -7.88 -2.71 22.33
N PHE A 46 -8.99 -3.26 21.86
CA PHE A 46 -10.17 -2.46 21.56
C PHE A 46 -10.75 -1.78 22.79
N LEU A 47 -10.84 -2.50 23.93
CA LEU A 47 -11.34 -1.93 25.17
C LEU A 47 -10.45 -0.77 25.62
N ILE A 48 -9.12 -0.93 25.59
CA ILE A 48 -8.18 0.15 25.94
C ILE A 48 -8.39 1.38 25.05
N ARG A 49 -8.60 1.20 23.75
CA ARG A 49 -8.85 2.31 22.82
C ARG A 49 -10.21 2.96 23.01
N LEU A 50 -11.24 2.15 23.25
CA LEU A 50 -12.59 2.62 23.54
C LEU A 50 -12.60 3.48 24.81
N PHE A 51 -11.92 3.03 25.87
CA PHE A 51 -11.81 3.76 27.14
C PHE A 51 -10.94 5.01 27.04
N ARG A 52 -9.94 5.04 26.15
CA ARG A 52 -9.12 6.24 25.88
C ARG A 52 -9.78 7.24 24.94
N SER A 53 -10.82 6.86 24.22
CA SER A 53 -11.53 7.77 23.32
C SER A 53 -12.41 8.73 24.11
N GLU A 54 -12.32 10.03 23.81
CA GLU A 54 -13.14 11.07 24.47
C GLU A 54 -14.65 10.86 24.24
N ASN A 55 -15.02 10.27 23.10
CA ASN A 55 -16.41 9.96 22.77
C ASN A 55 -16.57 8.51 22.26
N LYS A 56 -17.02 7.63 23.15
CA LYS A 56 -17.17 6.19 22.93
C LYS A 56 -18.09 5.85 21.76
N ILE A 57 -19.21 6.56 21.64
CA ILE A 57 -20.20 6.30 20.57
C ILE A 57 -19.66 6.71 19.20
N LYS A 58 -18.98 7.87 19.13
CA LYS A 58 -18.29 8.30 17.91
C LYS A 58 -17.19 7.31 17.51
N PHE A 59 -16.41 6.85 18.47
CA PHE A 59 -15.36 5.85 18.24
C PHE A 59 -15.92 4.54 17.68
N ILE A 60 -17.03 4.02 18.23
CA ILE A 60 -17.66 2.79 17.73
C ILE A 60 -18.20 2.99 16.30
N LYS A 61 -18.81 4.13 16.00
CA LYS A 61 -19.31 4.45 14.65
C LYS A 61 -18.19 4.59 13.61
N GLU A 62 -17.03 5.08 14.01
CA GLU A 62 -15.86 5.20 13.13
C GLU A 62 -15.08 3.88 12.99
N ASN A 63 -15.25 2.95 13.93
CA ASN A 63 -14.57 1.65 13.95
C ASN A 63 -15.55 0.45 14.04
N PRO A 64 -16.57 0.35 13.14
CA PRO A 64 -17.55 -0.73 13.17
C PRO A 64 -16.90 -2.10 12.94
N PHE A 65 -15.73 -2.12 12.30
CA PHE A 65 -14.98 -3.31 11.96
C PHE A 65 -14.24 -3.94 13.14
N ASP A 66 -13.68 -3.11 14.04
CA ASP A 66 -13.03 -3.60 15.26
C ASP A 66 -14.06 -4.23 16.21
N LEU A 67 -15.29 -3.70 16.20
CA LEU A 67 -16.42 -4.26 16.93
C LEU A 67 -16.77 -5.68 16.43
N ILE A 68 -16.84 -5.87 15.10
CA ILE A 68 -17.08 -7.19 14.48
C ILE A 68 -15.94 -8.17 14.82
N ALA A 69 -14.70 -7.69 14.97
CA ALA A 69 -13.56 -8.52 15.33
C ALA A 69 -13.61 -9.09 16.76
N ILE A 70 -14.41 -8.51 17.65
CA ILE A 70 -14.53 -8.94 19.05
C ILE A 70 -15.70 -9.89 19.24
N ILE A 71 -16.73 -9.80 18.42
CA ILE A 71 -17.91 -10.65 18.55
C ILE A 71 -17.50 -12.12 18.24
N PRO A 72 -17.69 -13.05 19.20
CA PRO A 72 -17.37 -14.46 19.00
C PRO A 72 -18.46 -15.14 18.16
N LEU A 73 -18.47 -14.84 16.86
CA LEU A 73 -19.47 -15.34 15.90
C LEU A 73 -19.43 -16.87 15.75
N ASP A 74 -18.26 -17.47 16.01
CA ASP A 74 -18.02 -18.90 15.92
C ASP A 74 -18.89 -19.72 16.90
N ASN A 75 -19.28 -19.13 18.04
CA ASN A 75 -20.08 -19.79 19.07
C ASN A 75 -21.59 -19.66 18.85
N ILE A 76 -22.04 -18.70 18.04
CA ILE A 76 -23.47 -18.33 17.94
C ILE A 76 -24.17 -19.09 16.81
N PHE A 77 -23.46 -19.49 15.76
CA PHE A 77 -24.05 -20.17 14.60
C PHE A 77 -23.31 -21.47 14.24
N GLN A 78 -23.98 -22.61 14.40
CA GLN A 78 -23.50 -23.94 13.96
C GLN A 78 -23.28 -24.05 12.43
N LEU A 79 -23.60 -23.02 11.64
CA LEU A 79 -23.24 -22.84 10.22
C LEU A 79 -21.72 -22.56 10.00
N ALA A 80 -20.87 -22.92 10.97
CA ALA A 80 -19.54 -22.40 11.25
C ALA A 80 -18.42 -22.75 10.24
N ARG A 81 -18.73 -23.17 9.01
CA ARG A 81 -17.73 -23.22 7.94
C ARG A 81 -17.48 -21.82 7.37
N LEU A 82 -18.54 -21.02 7.23
CA LEU A 82 -18.48 -19.65 6.70
C LEU A 82 -18.03 -18.62 7.74
N ALA A 83 -18.24 -18.87 9.03
CA ALA A 83 -17.71 -18.01 10.11
C ALA A 83 -16.17 -17.94 10.10
N ARG A 84 -15.48 -18.99 9.62
CA ARG A 84 -14.03 -18.98 9.39
C ARG A 84 -13.60 -17.92 8.36
N LEU A 85 -14.45 -17.62 7.35
CA LEU A 85 -14.18 -16.58 6.35
C LEU A 85 -14.25 -15.17 6.96
N ILE A 86 -15.00 -14.98 8.04
CA ILE A 86 -15.04 -13.70 8.78
C ILE A 86 -13.68 -13.40 9.42
N ARG A 87 -12.87 -14.42 9.73
CA ARG A 87 -11.46 -14.23 10.16
C ARG A 87 -10.58 -13.71 9.02
N LEU A 88 -10.83 -14.08 7.77
CA LEU A 88 -10.14 -13.49 6.60
C LEU A 88 -10.52 -12.01 6.43
N VAL A 89 -11.78 -11.67 6.74
CA VAL A 89 -12.21 -10.27 6.80
C VAL A 89 -11.37 -9.53 7.86
N ARG A 90 -11.08 -10.09 9.05
CA ARG A 90 -10.19 -9.44 10.04
C ARG A 90 -8.79 -9.11 9.50
N ILE A 91 -8.19 -9.98 8.68
CA ILE A 91 -6.92 -9.67 7.99
C ILE A 91 -7.10 -8.49 7.04
N ILE A 92 -8.13 -8.52 6.18
CA ILE A 92 -8.44 -7.42 5.25
C ILE A 92 -8.74 -6.10 6.01
N LEU A 93 -9.32 -6.18 7.20
CA LEU A 93 -9.66 -5.03 8.07
C LEU A 93 -8.43 -4.42 8.77
N LEU A 94 -7.53 -5.25 9.30
CA LEU A 94 -6.23 -4.82 9.83
C LEU A 94 -5.36 -4.24 8.70
N SER A 95 -5.41 -4.88 7.53
CA SER A 95 -4.78 -4.42 6.30
C SER A 95 -5.37 -3.10 5.83
N LYS A 96 -6.68 -2.82 5.96
CA LYS A 96 -7.29 -1.52 5.56
C LYS A 96 -6.73 -0.33 6.35
N ARG A 97 -6.41 -0.50 7.63
CA ARG A 97 -5.73 0.53 8.45
C ARG A 97 -4.31 0.84 7.91
N HIS A 98 -3.68 -0.14 7.25
CA HIS A 98 -2.37 -0.07 6.60
C HIS A 98 -2.45 0.11 5.07
N ALA A 99 -3.65 0.05 4.49
CA ALA A 99 -3.86 0.21 3.07
C ALA A 99 -3.85 1.69 2.68
N LYS A 100 -3.95 2.62 3.64
CA LYS A 100 -3.82 4.05 3.37
C LYS A 100 -2.50 4.39 2.65
N PRO A 101 -1.32 3.95 3.12
CA PRO A 101 -0.07 4.02 2.37
C PRO A 101 -0.13 3.38 0.99
N PHE A 102 -0.68 2.17 0.89
CA PHE A 102 -0.77 1.44 -0.38
C PHE A 102 -1.65 2.17 -1.41
N PHE A 103 -2.85 2.59 -1.02
CA PHE A 103 -3.76 3.39 -1.84
C PHE A 103 -3.18 4.77 -2.15
N ALA A 104 -2.42 5.37 -1.24
CA ALA A 104 -1.71 6.63 -1.49
C ALA A 104 -0.59 6.46 -2.52
N ILE A 105 0.19 5.39 -2.45
CA ILE A 105 1.21 5.04 -3.45
C ILE A 105 0.54 4.80 -4.82
N LEU A 106 -0.56 4.05 -4.86
CA LEU A 106 -1.33 3.81 -6.10
C LEU A 106 -1.84 5.10 -6.75
N LYS A 107 -2.18 6.12 -5.96
CA LYS A 107 -2.59 7.43 -6.47
C LYS A 107 -1.42 8.36 -6.80
N THR A 108 -0.20 8.01 -6.37
CA THR A 108 1.01 8.78 -6.67
C THR A 108 1.36 8.63 -8.15
N ASN A 109 1.75 9.74 -8.79
CA ASN A 109 2.16 9.79 -10.20
C ASN A 109 1.15 9.25 -11.23
N GLY A 110 -0.08 8.92 -10.83
CA GLY A 110 -1.10 8.31 -11.70
C GLY A 110 -0.89 6.80 -11.92
N LEU A 111 -0.23 6.11 -10.98
CA LEU A 111 0.05 4.68 -11.06
C LEU A 111 -1.22 3.85 -11.25
N ASP A 112 -2.32 4.23 -10.60
CA ASP A 112 -3.65 3.63 -10.75
C ASP A 112 -4.15 3.65 -12.21
N LYS A 113 -3.95 4.75 -12.92
CA LYS A 113 -4.33 4.87 -14.34
C LYS A 113 -3.46 3.99 -15.22
N ILE A 114 -2.15 3.98 -14.99
CA ILE A 114 -1.22 3.14 -15.78
C ILE A 114 -1.50 1.66 -15.56
N LEU A 115 -1.75 1.23 -14.31
CA LEU A 115 -2.16 -0.14 -14.03
C LEU A 115 -3.46 -0.52 -14.77
N GLY A 116 -4.43 0.39 -14.82
CA GLY A 116 -5.66 0.19 -15.61
C GLY A 116 -5.38 0.05 -17.11
N ILE A 117 -4.53 0.91 -17.67
CA ILE A 117 -4.12 0.84 -19.08
C ILE A 117 -3.42 -0.49 -19.37
N ILE A 118 -2.46 -0.90 -18.53
CA ILE A 118 -1.72 -2.14 -18.73
C ILE A 118 -2.64 -3.35 -18.61
N PHE A 119 -3.59 -3.34 -17.68
CA PHE A 119 -4.59 -4.40 -17.60
C PHE A 119 -5.40 -4.53 -18.90
N VAL A 120 -5.85 -3.41 -19.47
CA VAL A 120 -6.54 -3.41 -20.77
C VAL A 120 -5.61 -3.89 -21.89
N VAL A 121 -4.37 -3.41 -21.93
CA VAL A 121 -3.38 -3.84 -22.93
C VAL A 121 -3.10 -5.32 -22.80
N MET A 122 -3.01 -5.89 -21.60
CA MET A 122 -2.84 -7.33 -21.40
C MET A 122 -4.01 -8.11 -22.00
N LEU A 123 -5.26 -7.73 -21.70
CA LEU A 123 -6.44 -8.39 -22.27
C LEU A 123 -6.48 -8.33 -23.80
N VAL A 124 -6.13 -7.17 -24.37
CA VAL A 124 -6.04 -6.97 -25.82
C VAL A 124 -4.91 -7.82 -26.41
N SER A 125 -3.73 -7.82 -25.78
CA SER A 125 -2.56 -8.58 -26.22
C SER A 125 -2.85 -10.08 -26.19
N SER A 126 -3.56 -10.58 -25.17
CA SER A 126 -4.01 -11.97 -25.11
C SER A 126 -4.98 -12.33 -26.21
N LEU A 127 -5.90 -11.43 -26.57
CA LEU A 127 -6.80 -11.67 -27.69
C LEU A 127 -6.03 -11.71 -29.00
N LEU A 128 -5.16 -10.74 -29.24
CA LEU A 128 -4.36 -10.64 -30.46
C LEU A 128 -3.40 -11.82 -30.59
N ILE A 129 -2.69 -12.20 -29.53
CA ILE A 129 -1.74 -13.31 -29.59
C ILE A 129 -2.45 -14.63 -29.87
N LYS A 130 -3.62 -14.87 -29.28
CA LYS A 130 -4.45 -16.04 -29.58
C LYS A 130 -4.93 -16.08 -31.04
N LEU A 131 -5.07 -14.92 -31.68
CA LEU A 131 -5.48 -14.83 -33.09
C LEU A 131 -4.31 -15.04 -34.05
N PHE A 132 -3.13 -14.51 -33.72
CA PHE A 132 -1.96 -14.52 -34.59
C PHE A 132 -1.00 -15.69 -34.34
N GLU A 133 -1.07 -16.38 -33.19
CA GLU A 133 -0.22 -17.53 -32.85
C GLU A 133 -1.00 -18.84 -32.86
N PRO A 134 -0.82 -19.71 -33.88
CA PRO A 134 -1.49 -21.02 -33.94
C PRO A 134 -1.07 -21.99 -32.84
N SER A 135 0.10 -21.78 -32.22
CA SER A 135 0.63 -22.57 -31.10
C SER A 135 -0.18 -22.36 -29.81
N ILE A 136 -0.78 -21.17 -29.64
CA ILE A 136 -1.57 -20.81 -28.46
C ILE A 136 -3.02 -21.26 -28.67
N LYS A 137 -3.42 -22.35 -27.98
CA LYS A 137 -4.71 -23.01 -28.21
C LYS A 137 -5.88 -22.37 -27.46
N THR A 138 -5.64 -21.90 -26.23
CA THR A 138 -6.70 -21.35 -25.39
C THR A 138 -6.48 -19.87 -25.08
N TYR A 139 -7.56 -19.16 -24.78
CA TYR A 139 -7.46 -17.77 -24.30
C TYR A 139 -6.80 -17.70 -22.91
N GLN A 140 -6.91 -18.76 -22.10
CA GLN A 140 -6.27 -18.85 -20.79
C GLN A 140 -4.75 -18.86 -20.92
N ASP A 141 -4.22 -19.63 -21.88
CA ASP A 141 -2.79 -19.67 -22.20
C ASP A 141 -2.28 -18.30 -22.67
N ALA A 142 -3.07 -17.61 -23.50
CA ALA A 142 -2.76 -16.27 -23.98
C ALA A 142 -2.78 -15.21 -22.87
N LEU A 143 -3.69 -15.33 -21.91
CA LEU A 143 -3.75 -14.50 -20.71
C LEU A 143 -2.54 -14.74 -19.81
N TRP A 144 -2.23 -16.00 -19.54
CA TRP A 144 -1.05 -16.41 -18.77
C TRP A 144 0.23 -15.85 -19.39
N TRP A 145 0.43 -16.04 -20.70
CA TRP A 145 1.56 -15.50 -21.43
C TRP A 145 1.66 -13.97 -21.31
N SER A 146 0.54 -13.25 -21.47
CA SER A 146 0.54 -11.79 -21.36
C SER A 146 0.92 -11.31 -19.97
N MET A 147 0.49 -12.02 -18.92
CA MET A 147 0.83 -11.70 -17.53
C MET A 147 2.31 -11.90 -17.28
N VAL A 148 2.83 -13.09 -17.61
CA VAL A 148 4.25 -13.45 -17.44
C VAL A 148 5.16 -12.49 -18.20
N THR A 149 4.73 -12.04 -19.38
CA THR A 149 5.48 -11.09 -20.23
C THR A 149 5.41 -9.67 -19.68
N ALA A 150 4.22 -9.16 -19.32
CA ALA A 150 4.03 -7.81 -18.81
C ALA A 150 4.71 -7.60 -17.44
N THR A 151 4.76 -8.63 -16.61
CA THR A 151 5.49 -8.60 -15.32
C THR A 151 6.97 -8.92 -15.46
N THR A 152 7.48 -9.06 -16.69
CA THR A 152 8.87 -9.38 -17.02
C THR A 152 9.41 -10.65 -16.33
N VAL A 153 8.54 -11.62 -16.05
CA VAL A 153 8.93 -12.90 -15.42
C VAL A 153 9.53 -13.84 -16.47
N GLY A 154 8.85 -13.98 -17.61
CA GLY A 154 9.39 -14.69 -18.77
C GLY A 154 9.76 -16.16 -18.54
N TYR A 155 8.83 -16.99 -18.07
CA TYR A 155 9.09 -18.44 -17.88
C TYR A 155 9.52 -19.16 -19.17
N GLY A 156 9.09 -18.67 -20.34
CA GLY A 156 9.45 -19.22 -21.64
C GLY A 156 8.70 -20.49 -22.02
N ASP A 157 7.69 -20.86 -21.25
CA ASP A 157 6.77 -21.97 -21.48
C ASP A 157 5.85 -21.76 -22.68
N ILE A 158 5.42 -20.51 -22.89
CA ILE A 158 4.69 -20.07 -24.09
C ILE A 158 5.44 -18.88 -24.69
N SER A 159 5.63 -18.89 -26.00
CA SER A 159 6.29 -17.79 -26.70
C SER A 159 5.73 -17.59 -28.11
N PRO A 160 5.67 -16.35 -28.62
CA PRO A 160 5.21 -16.08 -29.97
C PRO A 160 6.24 -16.51 -31.02
N GLU A 161 5.79 -17.27 -32.01
CA GLU A 161 6.61 -17.77 -33.10
C GLU A 161 6.45 -16.93 -34.36
N THR A 162 5.27 -16.35 -34.59
CA THR A 162 4.98 -15.54 -35.77
C THR A 162 5.56 -14.13 -35.68
N GLY A 163 5.80 -13.52 -36.85
CA GLY A 163 6.27 -12.13 -36.91
C GLY A 163 5.32 -11.14 -36.23
N MET A 164 4.00 -11.29 -36.44
CA MET A 164 3.00 -10.41 -35.81
C MET A 164 2.93 -10.62 -34.30
N GLY A 165 3.00 -11.87 -33.83
CA GLY A 165 3.02 -12.15 -32.39
C GLY A 165 4.27 -11.61 -31.70
N ARG A 166 5.43 -11.62 -32.37
CA ARG A 166 6.66 -10.97 -31.86
C ARG A 166 6.53 -9.45 -31.77
N VAL A 167 5.84 -8.80 -32.70
CA VAL A 167 5.55 -7.35 -32.61
C VAL A 167 4.66 -7.05 -31.41
N ILE A 168 3.60 -7.83 -31.22
CA ILE A 168 2.71 -7.71 -30.04
C ILE A 168 3.51 -7.90 -28.75
N ALA A 169 4.37 -8.91 -28.71
CA ALA A 169 5.25 -9.18 -27.57
C ALA A 169 6.18 -8.01 -27.27
N ALA A 170 6.83 -7.44 -28.29
CA ALA A 170 7.76 -6.32 -28.13
C ALA A 170 7.07 -5.10 -27.51
N ILE A 171 5.86 -4.77 -27.97
CA ILE A 171 5.05 -3.68 -27.41
C ILE A 171 4.71 -3.96 -25.94
N LEU A 172 4.27 -5.19 -25.63
CA LEU A 172 3.91 -5.59 -24.27
C LEU A 172 5.12 -5.54 -23.32
N MET A 173 6.29 -5.99 -23.77
CA MET A 173 7.54 -5.94 -23.01
C MET A 173 7.98 -4.51 -22.67
N LEU A 174 7.91 -3.58 -23.64
CA LEU A 174 8.24 -2.17 -23.41
C LEU A 174 7.33 -1.54 -22.34
N LEU A 175 6.03 -1.85 -22.39
CA LEU A 175 5.08 -1.39 -21.39
C LEU A 175 5.33 -2.00 -20.01
N GLY A 176 5.71 -3.29 -19.95
CA GLY A 176 6.08 -3.98 -18.72
C GLY A 176 7.28 -3.34 -18.02
N ILE A 177 8.34 -3.01 -18.75
CA ILE A 177 9.50 -2.29 -18.20
C ILE A 177 9.09 -0.91 -17.70
N GLY A 178 8.26 -0.19 -18.46
CA GLY A 178 7.71 1.10 -18.06
C GLY A 178 6.95 1.03 -16.74
N LEU A 179 6.14 -0.02 -16.53
CA LEU A 179 5.42 -0.24 -15.28
C LEU A 179 6.34 -0.37 -14.07
N ILE A 180 7.41 -1.16 -14.18
CA ILE A 180 8.34 -1.37 -13.07
C ILE A 180 8.99 -0.04 -12.67
N GLY A 181 9.41 0.76 -13.65
CA GLY A 181 9.94 2.11 -13.41
C GLY A 181 8.90 3.04 -12.76
N MET A 182 7.65 2.98 -13.22
CA MET A 182 6.52 3.74 -12.70
C MET A 182 6.20 3.40 -11.23
N VAL A 183 6.16 2.11 -10.90
CA VAL A 183 5.96 1.62 -9.53
C VAL A 183 7.08 2.09 -8.62
N THR A 184 8.33 1.93 -9.07
CA THR A 184 9.52 2.35 -8.32
C THR A 184 9.51 3.86 -8.06
N SER A 185 9.20 4.66 -9.09
CA SER A 185 9.07 6.11 -8.99
C SER A 185 7.95 6.53 -8.04
N SER A 186 6.79 5.87 -8.10
CA SER A 186 5.64 6.18 -7.24
C SER A 186 5.93 5.88 -5.78
N ILE A 187 6.61 4.76 -5.49
CA ILE A 187 7.06 4.41 -4.14
C ILE A 187 8.07 5.46 -3.65
N SER A 188 9.11 5.75 -4.43
CA SER A 188 10.11 6.77 -4.08
C SER A 188 9.46 8.12 -3.79
N THR A 189 8.58 8.57 -4.69
CA THR A 189 7.84 9.84 -4.57
C THR A 189 6.96 9.86 -3.31
N TYR A 190 6.27 8.76 -2.97
CA TYR A 190 5.46 8.70 -1.76
C TYR A 190 6.30 8.87 -0.48
N PHE A 191 7.45 8.20 -0.39
CA PHE A 191 8.34 8.32 0.78
C PHE A 191 9.06 9.67 0.84
N LEU A 192 9.44 10.22 -0.32
CA LEU A 192 10.01 11.56 -0.44
C LEU A 192 8.98 12.66 -0.14
N SER A 193 7.71 12.47 -0.49
CA SER A 193 6.64 13.44 -0.21
C SER A 193 6.25 13.47 1.28
N GLY A 194 6.50 12.38 2.01
CA GLY A 194 6.36 12.32 3.47
C GLY A 194 7.43 13.11 4.23
N HIS A 195 8.59 13.32 3.61
CA HIS A 195 9.48 14.42 3.98
C HIS A 195 8.85 15.65 3.34
N LYS A 196 8.33 16.60 4.14
CA LYS A 196 7.84 17.90 3.64
C LYS A 196 8.73 18.30 2.46
N ARG A 197 8.16 18.46 1.26
CA ARG A 197 8.87 19.03 0.10
C ARG A 197 9.77 20.10 0.67
N SER A 198 11.08 19.85 0.66
CA SER A 198 12.04 20.85 1.06
C SER A 198 11.69 22.01 0.15
N ASN A 199 11.16 23.10 0.71
CA ASN A 199 10.90 24.28 -0.10
C ASN A 199 12.25 24.55 -0.77
N PRO A 200 12.37 24.58 -2.11
CA PRO A 200 13.66 24.71 -2.77
C PRO A 200 14.43 25.93 -2.23
N THR A 201 13.71 26.97 -1.77
CA THR A 201 14.26 28.11 -1.04
C THR A 201 14.85 27.74 0.34
N ILE A 202 14.20 26.87 1.11
CA ILE A 202 14.73 26.35 2.39
C ILE A 202 15.93 25.44 2.17
N GLU A 203 15.95 24.65 1.09
CA GLU A 203 17.10 23.82 0.75
C GLU A 203 18.31 24.66 0.35
N HIS A 204 18.07 25.70 -0.46
CA HIS A 204 19.08 26.68 -0.82
C HIS A 204 19.63 27.41 0.41
N LEU A 205 18.75 27.86 1.32
CA LEU A 205 19.16 28.50 2.58
C LEU A 205 19.98 27.58 3.47
N LYS A 206 19.67 26.28 3.54
CA LYS A 206 20.47 25.31 4.30
C LYS A 206 21.88 25.17 3.73
N ASN A 207 22.00 25.05 2.41
CA ASN A 207 23.28 24.93 1.74
C ASN A 207 24.14 26.21 1.92
N GLU A 208 23.53 27.40 1.93
CA GLU A 208 24.23 28.65 2.29
C GLU A 208 24.63 28.68 3.78
N LEU A 209 23.78 28.17 4.68
CA LEU A 209 24.08 28.09 6.12
C LEU A 209 25.24 27.14 6.44
N ASP A 210 25.40 26.07 5.66
CA ASP A 210 26.50 25.11 5.84
C ASP A 210 27.88 25.73 5.54
N ARG A 211 27.93 26.87 4.82
CA ARG A 211 29.13 27.67 4.54
C ARG A 211 29.07 29.06 5.20
N TYR A 212 28.52 29.12 6.41
CA TYR A 212 28.24 30.40 7.08
C TYR A 212 29.48 31.28 7.31
N ASP A 213 30.65 30.67 7.40
CA ASP A 213 31.95 31.31 7.59
C ASP A 213 32.44 32.06 6.34
N GLU A 214 31.88 31.74 5.16
CA GLU A 214 32.22 32.35 3.88
C GLU A 214 31.18 33.38 3.40
N LEU A 215 30.12 33.62 4.18
CA LEU A 215 29.03 34.52 3.80
C LEU A 215 29.45 35.99 3.90
N THR A 216 29.17 36.74 2.83
CA THR A 216 29.29 38.21 2.87
C THR A 216 28.15 38.85 3.68
N PRO A 217 28.34 40.05 4.25
CA PRO A 217 27.28 40.77 4.96
C PRO A 217 26.00 40.99 4.12
N SER A 218 26.15 41.14 2.80
CA SER A 218 25.05 41.25 1.84
C SER A 218 24.23 39.97 1.72
N GLU A 219 24.89 38.81 1.65
CA GLU A 219 24.24 37.51 1.53
C GLU A 219 23.50 37.16 2.83
N LEU A 220 24.13 37.41 3.98
CA LEU A 220 23.49 37.22 5.30
C LEU A 220 22.19 38.03 5.43
N ASN A 221 22.21 39.30 5.02
CA ASN A 221 21.00 40.14 5.05
C ASN A 221 19.91 39.64 4.11
N ARG A 222 20.29 39.14 2.93
CA ARG A 222 19.35 38.53 1.97
C ARG A 222 18.70 37.28 2.55
N MET A 223 19.46 36.41 3.22
CA MET A 223 18.91 35.23 3.89
C MET A 223 17.90 35.60 4.98
N ILE A 224 18.21 36.62 5.80
CA ILE A 224 17.30 37.12 6.84
C ILE A 224 15.99 37.63 6.22
N LEU A 225 16.05 38.35 5.10
CA LEU A 225 14.86 38.83 4.39
C LEU A 225 14.00 37.68 3.88
N ILE A 226 14.60 36.67 3.24
CA ILE A 226 13.90 35.48 2.74
C ILE A 226 13.25 34.72 3.91
N LEU A 227 13.94 34.56 5.04
CA LEU A 227 13.40 33.90 6.23
C LEU A 227 12.22 34.66 6.85
N LYS A 228 12.27 36.00 6.87
CA LYS A 228 11.16 36.85 7.32
C LYS A 228 9.94 36.69 6.41
N ASP A 229 10.15 36.69 5.11
CA ASP A 229 9.08 36.55 4.12
C ASP A 229 8.37 35.18 4.25
N LEU A 230 9.14 34.09 4.33
CA LEU A 230 8.63 32.74 4.57
C LEU A 230 7.88 32.60 5.90
N HIS A 231 8.29 33.34 6.93
CA HIS A 231 7.60 33.37 8.22
C HIS A 231 6.23 34.08 8.10
N ASN A 232 6.19 35.21 7.41
CA ASN A 232 4.97 35.99 7.21
C ASN A 232 3.94 35.23 6.36
N GLU A 233 4.34 34.60 5.24
CA GLU A 233 3.43 33.75 4.44
C GLU A 233 2.77 32.64 5.28
N LYS A 234 3.50 32.09 6.25
CA LYS A 234 3.00 31.04 7.13
C LYS A 234 2.00 31.57 8.17
N LEU A 235 2.16 32.82 8.60
CA LEU A 235 1.20 33.49 9.50
C LEU A 235 -0.09 33.83 8.75
N ASP A 236 0.00 34.35 7.52
CA ASP A 236 -1.16 34.69 6.69
C ASP A 236 -2.01 33.45 6.37
N LYS A 237 -1.38 32.32 6.02
CA LYS A 237 -2.08 31.04 5.82
C LYS A 237 -2.76 30.49 7.08
N LYS A 238 -2.35 30.94 8.26
CA LYS A 238 -2.93 30.51 9.54
C LYS A 238 -4.08 31.40 10.03
N GLN A 239 -4.16 32.64 9.53
CA GLN A 239 -5.23 33.59 9.87
C GLN A 239 -6.39 33.56 8.85
N GLY A 240 -6.15 33.06 7.64
CA GLY A 240 -7.18 32.86 6.60
C GLY A 240 -7.90 31.50 6.62
N ALA A 241 -7.74 30.69 7.66
CA ALA A 241 -8.37 29.37 7.85
C ALA A 241 -9.03 29.30 9.23
#